data_AF-A0A1V5B7U0-F1
#
_entry.id   AF-A0A1V5B7U0-F1
#
_cell.length_a   1.000
_cell.length_b   1.000
_cell.length_c   1.000
_cell.angle_alpha   90.00
_cell.angle_beta   90.00
_cell.angle_gamma   90.00
#
_symmetry.space_group_name_H-M   'P 1'
#
loop_
_entity.id
_entity.type
_entity.pdbx_description
1 polymer ?
#
loop_
_entity_poly.entity_id
_entity_poly.type
_entity_poly.pdbx_seq_one_letter_code
_entity_poly.pdbx_strand_id
1 'polypeptide(L)'
;MVGLSETDEQHCIEELKQNPRGEFLQAIRDNDLARCLIKTAEIHGHFCPGSALGVMASVYGLNLLGLDSISSDGLEGLMAVVEINACFADGVQAVSGCTLGNNALVYRDLGRMAVTFAIRGRETAVRIRVRPDFSSSVAKAAPEFYPLMEMVIKNRMGGTEEKAAFRNAGRQAAFGIILLPFDELFSLETVKPLLPEYAPITESVFCGNCGEMIMATKAVDGLCLICAGNEYRQVEGSGIVSKRPARRSSSIKS
;
A
#
# COMPACT_ATOMS: atom_id res chain seq x y z
N MET A 1 -15.59 11.17 -27.77
CA MET A 1 -14.58 11.79 -26.90
C MET A 1 -14.72 13.29 -27.08
N VAL A 2 -15.42 13.95 -26.16
CA VAL A 2 -15.41 15.42 -26.11
C VAL A 2 -14.13 15.76 -25.37
N GLY A 3 -13.14 16.30 -26.07
CA GLY A 3 -11.92 16.79 -25.43
C GLY A 3 -12.31 17.93 -24.49
N LEU A 4 -11.81 17.88 -23.26
CA LEU A 4 -11.89 19.02 -22.34
C LEU A 4 -11.11 20.17 -22.99
N SER A 5 -11.61 21.40 -22.91
CA SER A 5 -10.86 22.55 -23.42
C SER A 5 -9.63 22.80 -22.55
N GLU A 6 -8.59 23.48 -23.07
CA GLU A 6 -7.40 23.86 -22.29
C GLU A 6 -7.75 24.61 -20.99
N THR A 7 -8.87 25.35 -20.98
CA THR A 7 -9.37 26.03 -19.78
C THR A 7 -9.96 25.07 -18.75
N ASP A 8 -10.60 23.99 -19.19
CA ASP A 8 -11.18 22.95 -18.33
C ASP A 8 -10.07 22.09 -17.69
N GLU A 9 -9.01 21.79 -18.45
CA GLU A 9 -7.83 21.08 -17.95
C GLU A 9 -7.06 21.93 -16.92
N GLN A 10 -6.87 23.22 -17.20
CA GLN A 10 -6.21 24.14 -16.26
C GLN A 10 -7.00 24.31 -14.97
N HIS A 11 -8.34 24.42 -15.06
CA HIS A 11 -9.22 24.53 -13.89
C HIS A 11 -9.19 23.26 -13.03
N CYS A 12 -9.21 22.08 -13.67
CA CYS A 12 -9.07 20.78 -12.99
C CYS A 12 -7.75 20.65 -12.21
N ILE A 13 -6.63 21.14 -12.77
CA ILE A 13 -5.33 21.11 -12.09
C ILE A 13 -5.33 22.00 -10.83
N GLU A 14 -5.91 23.20 -10.89
CA GLU A 14 -5.96 24.09 -9.72
C GLU A 14 -6.80 23.51 -8.59
N GLU A 15 -7.90 22.83 -8.91
CA GLU A 15 -8.69 22.11 -7.90
C GLU A 15 -7.90 20.96 -7.26
N LEU A 16 -7.18 20.17 -8.08
CA LEU A 16 -6.36 19.07 -7.58
C LEU A 16 -5.15 19.53 -6.76
N LYS A 17 -4.63 20.74 -6.97
CA LYS A 17 -3.59 21.31 -6.09
C LYS A 17 -4.11 21.54 -4.68
N GLN A 18 -5.36 21.95 -4.53
CA GLN A 18 -5.99 22.20 -3.23
C GLN A 18 -6.51 20.91 -2.58
N ASN A 19 -6.98 19.98 -3.40
CA ASN A 19 -7.51 18.70 -2.94
C ASN A 19 -7.02 17.54 -3.82
N PRO A 20 -5.74 17.13 -3.66
CA PRO A 20 -5.13 16.12 -4.53
C PRO A 20 -5.75 14.73 -4.37
N ARG A 21 -6.54 14.52 -3.32
CA ARG A 21 -7.28 13.28 -3.06
C ARG A 21 -8.77 13.39 -3.36
N GLY A 22 -9.26 14.51 -3.91
CA GLY A 22 -10.69 14.80 -4.06
C GLY A 22 -11.46 13.68 -4.74
N GLU A 23 -10.90 13.10 -5.80
CA GLU A 23 -11.54 12.00 -6.51
C GLU A 23 -11.58 10.69 -5.72
N PHE A 24 -10.55 10.37 -4.93
CA PHE A 24 -10.60 9.23 -4.01
C PHE A 24 -11.63 9.48 -2.92
N LEU A 25 -11.64 10.68 -2.34
CA LEU A 25 -12.59 11.05 -1.29
C LEU A 25 -14.03 10.93 -1.77
N GLN A 26 -14.32 11.37 -3.01
CA GLN A 26 -15.64 11.22 -3.61
C GLN A 26 -15.99 9.74 -3.82
N ALA A 27 -15.09 8.95 -4.41
CA ALA A 27 -15.31 7.51 -4.62
C ALA A 27 -15.58 6.76 -3.31
N ILE A 28 -14.89 7.10 -2.22
CA ILE A 28 -15.11 6.49 -0.90
C ILE A 28 -16.50 6.84 -0.35
N ARG A 29 -16.91 8.11 -0.45
CA ARG A 29 -18.25 8.56 0.01
C ARG A 29 -19.36 7.84 -0.77
N ASP A 30 -19.17 7.64 -2.07
CA ASP A 30 -20.14 7.00 -2.95
C ASP A 30 -20.10 5.46 -2.88
N ASN A 31 -19.17 4.89 -2.10
CA ASN A 31 -18.87 3.45 -2.09
C ASN A 31 -18.53 2.89 -3.49
N ASP A 32 -17.90 3.71 -4.34
CA ASP A 32 -17.48 3.33 -5.69
C ASP A 32 -16.14 2.56 -5.65
N LEU A 33 -16.26 1.27 -5.32
CA LEU A 33 -15.12 0.35 -5.26
C LEU A 33 -14.40 0.23 -6.62
N ALA A 34 -15.12 0.35 -7.73
CA ALA A 34 -14.54 0.24 -9.06
C ALA A 34 -13.62 1.43 -9.36
N ARG A 35 -14.06 2.66 -9.07
CA ARG A 35 -13.23 3.86 -9.22
C ARG A 35 -12.01 3.84 -8.29
N CYS A 36 -12.19 3.42 -7.03
CA CYS A 36 -11.06 3.23 -6.11
C CYS A 36 -10.05 2.20 -6.65
N LEU A 37 -10.52 1.08 -7.21
CA LEU A 37 -9.67 0.03 -7.78
C LEU A 37 -8.92 0.50 -9.03
N ILE A 38 -9.59 1.22 -9.94
CA ILE A 38 -8.97 1.81 -11.14
C ILE A 38 -7.81 2.72 -10.76
N LYS A 39 -8.03 3.63 -9.80
CA LYS A 39 -6.98 4.53 -9.32
C LYS A 39 -5.85 3.81 -8.60
N THR A 40 -6.19 2.79 -7.80
CA THR A 40 -5.18 1.94 -7.15
C THR A 40 -4.26 1.26 -8.17
N ALA A 41 -4.82 0.84 -9.32
CA ALA A 41 -4.04 0.20 -10.36
C ALA A 41 -3.01 1.15 -11.02
N GLU A 42 -3.18 2.47 -10.94
CA GLU A 42 -2.20 3.44 -11.45
C GLU A 42 -0.87 3.34 -10.70
N ILE A 43 -0.90 3.14 -9.37
CA ILE A 43 0.32 2.95 -8.57
C ILE A 43 0.78 1.49 -8.51
N HIS A 44 -0.17 0.55 -8.57
CA HIS A 44 0.12 -0.88 -8.44
C HIS A 44 0.54 -1.53 -9.78
N GLY A 45 0.20 -0.91 -10.90
CA GLY A 45 0.57 -1.32 -12.26
C GLY A 45 -0.32 -2.40 -12.90
N HIS A 46 -1.27 -3.00 -12.16
CA HIS A 46 -2.24 -3.95 -12.71
C HIS A 46 -3.44 -4.15 -11.79
N PHE A 47 -4.40 -4.96 -12.24
CA PHE A 47 -5.55 -5.40 -11.44
C PHE A 47 -5.34 -6.82 -10.94
N CYS A 48 -5.50 -7.04 -9.64
CA CYS A 48 -5.45 -8.37 -9.03
C CYS A 48 -6.40 -8.46 -7.82
N PRO A 49 -6.79 -9.68 -7.41
CA PRO A 49 -7.60 -9.87 -6.21
C PRO A 49 -7.00 -9.25 -4.95
N GLY A 50 -5.67 -9.27 -4.82
CA GLY A 50 -4.99 -8.75 -3.64
C GLY A 50 -5.19 -7.25 -3.45
N SER A 51 -5.00 -6.44 -4.50
CA SER A 51 -5.22 -4.99 -4.43
C SER A 51 -6.71 -4.65 -4.28
N ALA A 52 -7.61 -5.39 -4.95
CA ALA A 52 -9.05 -5.25 -4.77
C ALA A 52 -9.50 -5.50 -3.32
N LEU A 53 -8.98 -6.54 -2.65
CA LEU A 53 -9.26 -6.77 -1.23
C LEU A 53 -8.77 -5.62 -0.34
N GLY A 54 -7.61 -5.03 -0.65
CA GLY A 54 -7.08 -3.85 0.04
C GLY A 54 -7.97 -2.62 -0.15
N VAL A 55 -8.48 -2.41 -1.36
CA VAL A 55 -9.45 -1.35 -1.70
C VAL A 55 -10.73 -1.52 -0.90
N MET A 56 -11.33 -2.72 -0.93
CA MET A 56 -12.56 -3.02 -0.18
C MET A 56 -12.36 -2.76 1.30
N ALA A 57 -11.34 -3.39 1.92
CA ALA A 57 -11.05 -3.20 3.33
C ALA A 57 -10.91 -1.71 3.71
N SER A 58 -10.33 -0.90 2.82
CA SER A 58 -10.15 0.52 3.05
C SER A 58 -11.44 1.32 2.95
N VAL A 59 -12.22 1.14 1.88
CA VAL A 59 -13.50 1.86 1.73
C VAL A 59 -14.43 1.54 2.90
N TYR A 60 -14.61 0.27 3.24
CA TYR A 60 -15.45 -0.13 4.37
C TYR A 60 -14.89 0.35 5.72
N GLY A 61 -13.58 0.20 5.95
CA GLY A 61 -12.95 0.62 7.20
C GLY A 61 -13.02 2.11 7.46
N LEU A 62 -12.81 2.92 6.42
CA LEU A 62 -12.89 4.38 6.52
C LEU A 62 -14.31 4.86 6.73
N ASN A 63 -15.29 4.28 6.03
CA ASN A 63 -16.70 4.61 6.23
C ASN A 63 -17.18 4.28 7.66
N LEU A 64 -16.66 3.22 8.28
CA LEU A 64 -16.95 2.87 9.68
C LEU A 64 -16.30 3.81 10.71
N LEU A 65 -15.18 4.47 10.38
CA LEU A 65 -14.58 5.49 11.25
C LEU A 65 -15.33 6.83 11.22
N GLY A 66 -16.19 7.03 10.21
CA GLY A 66 -16.99 8.24 9.99
C GLY A 66 -16.39 9.15 8.92
N LEU A 67 -17.23 9.62 7.99
CA LEU A 67 -16.83 10.38 6.79
C LEU A 67 -16.03 11.65 7.08
N ASP A 68 -16.28 12.31 8.22
CA ASP A 68 -15.58 13.52 8.64
C ASP A 68 -14.11 13.24 9.03
N SER A 69 -13.73 11.97 9.18
CA SER A 69 -12.38 11.52 9.52
C SER A 69 -11.60 10.91 8.36
N ILE A 70 -12.18 10.90 7.15
CA ILE A 70 -11.60 10.26 5.95
C ILE A 70 -10.56 11.14 5.26
N SER A 71 -10.58 12.46 5.48
CA SER A 71 -9.54 13.34 4.94
C SER A 71 -8.22 13.11 5.67
N SER A 72 -7.39 12.22 5.13
CA SER A 72 -5.95 12.31 5.36
C SER A 72 -5.46 13.58 4.66
N ASP A 73 -5.00 14.54 5.46
CA ASP A 73 -4.27 15.73 5.04
C ASP A 73 -2.78 15.42 4.75
N GLY A 74 -2.41 14.14 4.74
CA GLY A 74 -1.03 13.69 4.66
C GLY A 74 -0.28 13.74 5.99
N LEU A 75 -0.95 13.96 7.11
CA LEU A 75 -0.37 13.89 8.45
C LEU A 75 -0.79 12.62 9.20
N GLU A 76 -0.14 12.38 10.35
CA GLU A 76 -0.33 11.21 11.23
C GLU A 76 -1.62 11.27 12.10
N GLY A 77 -2.69 11.87 11.57
CA GLY A 77 -4.01 11.94 12.22
C GLY A 77 -4.82 10.66 12.01
N LEU A 78 -4.98 10.26 10.75
CA LEU A 78 -5.46 8.94 10.35
C LEU A 78 -4.26 8.02 10.14
N MET A 79 -4.28 6.85 10.77
CA MET A 79 -3.22 5.85 10.69
C MET A 79 -3.77 4.55 10.13
N ALA A 80 -2.99 3.88 9.27
CA ALA A 80 -3.26 2.54 8.78
C ALA A 80 -2.16 1.58 9.24
N VAL A 81 -2.52 0.56 9.99
CA VAL A 81 -1.60 -0.51 10.40
C VAL A 81 -1.83 -1.73 9.52
N VAL A 82 -0.93 -1.99 8.58
CA VAL A 82 -1.02 -3.10 7.62
C VAL A 82 -0.17 -4.28 8.10
N GLU A 83 -0.71 -5.49 8.00
CA GLU A 83 -0.09 -6.70 8.55
C GLU A 83 0.60 -7.60 7.50
N ILE A 84 0.72 -7.14 6.24
CA ILE A 84 1.30 -7.88 5.12
C ILE A 84 2.00 -6.99 4.09
N ASN A 85 3.15 -7.44 3.57
CA ASN A 85 3.81 -6.87 2.40
C ASN A 85 3.34 -7.58 1.12
N ALA A 86 2.18 -7.18 0.61
CA ALA A 86 1.58 -7.73 -0.61
C ALA A 86 0.69 -6.68 -1.29
N CYS A 87 0.12 -7.00 -2.46
CA CYS A 87 -0.78 -6.12 -3.22
C CYS A 87 -1.91 -5.49 -2.39
N PHE A 88 -2.34 -6.16 -1.32
CA PHE A 88 -3.30 -5.64 -0.34
C PHE A 88 -2.86 -4.30 0.27
N ALA A 89 -1.58 -4.15 0.60
CA ALA A 89 -1.01 -2.93 1.16
C ALA A 89 -1.13 -1.74 0.20
N ASP A 90 -0.98 -1.96 -1.11
CA ASP A 90 -1.11 -0.89 -2.11
C ASP A 90 -2.55 -0.40 -2.22
N GLY A 91 -3.54 -1.31 -2.15
CA GLY A 91 -4.95 -0.92 -2.04
C GLY A 91 -5.24 -0.09 -0.79
N VAL A 92 -4.61 -0.45 0.34
CA VAL A 92 -4.69 0.33 1.58
C VAL A 92 -4.09 1.72 1.41
N GLN A 93 -2.88 1.81 0.89
CA GLN A 93 -2.18 3.09 0.69
C GLN A 93 -2.94 4.01 -0.26
N ALA A 94 -3.37 3.48 -1.41
CA ALA A 94 -4.08 4.24 -2.43
C ALA A 94 -5.36 4.86 -1.88
N VAL A 95 -6.22 4.04 -1.27
CA VAL A 95 -7.56 4.47 -0.83
C VAL A 95 -7.49 5.32 0.43
N SER A 96 -6.72 4.91 1.45
CA SER A 96 -6.67 5.64 2.73
C SER A 96 -5.80 6.90 2.69
N GLY A 97 -4.81 6.95 1.79
CA GLY A 97 -3.79 8.00 1.81
C GLY A 97 -2.78 7.86 2.95
N CYS A 98 -2.91 6.83 3.78
CA CYS A 98 -1.88 6.46 4.74
C CYS A 98 -0.76 5.76 3.98
N THR A 99 0.39 6.40 3.82
CA THR A 99 1.51 5.87 3.04
C THR A 99 2.76 5.73 3.89
N LEU A 100 3.74 4.95 3.41
CA LEU A 100 5.02 4.83 4.11
C LEU A 100 5.72 6.19 4.25
N GLY A 101 5.68 7.03 3.20
CA GLY A 101 6.44 8.28 3.15
C GLY A 101 5.87 9.42 4.00
N ASN A 102 4.55 9.44 4.21
CA ASN A 102 3.91 10.44 5.08
C ASN A 102 3.76 9.97 6.54
N ASN A 103 4.40 8.85 6.90
CA ASN A 103 4.40 8.24 8.24
C ASN A 103 3.04 7.79 8.78
N ALA A 104 1.97 7.89 8.00
CA ALA A 104 0.63 7.46 8.41
C ALA A 104 0.41 5.94 8.25
N LEU A 105 1.29 5.23 7.53
CA LEU A 105 1.27 3.77 7.44
C LEU A 105 2.28 3.11 8.38
N VAL A 106 1.80 2.17 9.18
CA VAL A 106 2.63 1.25 9.97
C VAL A 106 2.60 -0.12 9.32
N TYR A 107 3.74 -0.61 8.87
CA TYR A 107 3.88 -2.00 8.43
C TYR A 107 4.26 -2.92 9.60
N ARG A 108 3.41 -3.92 9.88
CA ARG A 108 3.70 -5.04 10.79
C ARG A 108 3.90 -6.30 9.98
N ASP A 109 5.12 -6.82 9.97
CA ASP A 109 5.50 -8.00 9.19
C ASP A 109 4.96 -9.32 9.78
N LEU A 110 3.63 -9.49 9.77
CA LEU A 110 2.93 -10.63 10.37
C LEU A 110 2.39 -11.62 9.34
N GLY A 111 2.42 -11.27 8.05
CA GLY A 111 1.90 -12.07 6.95
C GLY A 111 0.37 -12.22 6.92
N ARG A 112 -0.37 -11.38 7.66
CA ARG A 112 -1.84 -11.44 7.73
C ARG A 112 -2.46 -10.42 6.79
N MET A 113 -3.38 -10.85 5.92
CA MET A 113 -4.16 -9.94 5.07
C MET A 113 -5.17 -9.16 5.93
N ALA A 114 -4.68 -8.15 6.64
CA ALA A 114 -5.45 -7.34 7.54
C ALA A 114 -4.91 -5.91 7.61
N VAL A 115 -5.81 -4.99 7.93
CA VAL A 115 -5.52 -3.58 8.20
C VAL A 115 -6.28 -3.13 9.43
N THR A 116 -5.65 -2.28 10.25
CA THR A 116 -6.33 -1.52 11.30
C THR A 116 -6.29 -0.04 10.97
N PHE A 117 -7.45 0.59 10.84
CA PHE A 117 -7.56 2.04 10.73
C PHE A 117 -7.84 2.65 12.09
N ALA A 118 -7.08 3.68 12.44
CA ALA A 118 -7.17 4.36 13.72
C ALA A 118 -7.07 5.87 13.53
N ILE A 119 -7.87 6.62 14.27
CA ILE A 119 -7.69 8.06 14.43
C ILE A 119 -6.93 8.27 15.73
N ARG A 120 -5.79 8.96 15.66
CA ARG A 120 -4.98 9.26 16.84
C ARG A 120 -5.81 10.06 17.85
N GLY A 121 -5.74 9.69 19.12
CA GLY A 121 -6.54 10.28 20.20
C GLY A 121 -7.91 9.65 20.44
N ARG A 122 -8.41 8.77 19.55
CA ARG A 122 -9.60 7.95 19.83
C ARG A 122 -9.25 6.69 20.62
N GLU A 123 -10.18 6.21 21.44
CA GLU A 123 -10.00 4.99 22.25
C GLU A 123 -10.18 3.71 21.45
N THR A 124 -10.87 3.77 20.31
CA THR A 124 -11.22 2.63 19.47
C THR A 124 -10.73 2.81 18.04
N ALA A 125 -10.40 1.69 17.41
CA ALA A 125 -9.99 1.56 16.02
C ALA A 125 -10.78 0.43 15.35
N VAL A 126 -10.76 0.43 14.01
CA VAL A 126 -11.44 -0.56 13.19
C VAL A 126 -10.41 -1.47 12.55
N ARG A 127 -10.45 -2.76 12.89
CA ARG A 127 -9.61 -3.79 12.29
C ARG A 127 -10.42 -4.65 11.33
N ILE A 128 -9.92 -4.80 10.11
CA ILE A 128 -10.53 -5.60 9.04
C ILE A 128 -9.53 -6.68 8.64
N ARG A 129 -9.99 -7.93 8.56
CA ARG A 129 -9.20 -9.07 8.09
C ARG A 129 -9.92 -9.81 6.96
N VAL A 130 -9.17 -10.24 5.97
CA VAL A 130 -9.68 -11.15 4.93
C VAL A 130 -9.96 -12.52 5.55
N ARG A 131 -11.11 -13.12 5.22
CA ARG A 131 -11.48 -14.45 5.70
C ARG A 131 -10.68 -15.53 4.98
N PRO A 132 -10.36 -16.66 5.63
CA PRO A 132 -9.55 -17.72 5.02
C PRO A 132 -10.13 -18.31 3.71
N ASP A 133 -11.44 -18.28 3.54
CA ASP A 133 -12.18 -18.86 2.42
C ASP A 133 -12.34 -17.92 1.20
N PHE A 134 -11.78 -16.70 1.24
CA PHE A 134 -11.87 -15.73 0.15
C PHE A 134 -11.40 -16.28 -1.21
N SER A 135 -10.50 -17.26 -1.20
CA SER A 135 -10.00 -17.90 -2.41
C SER A 135 -11.10 -18.61 -3.20
N SER A 136 -12.12 -19.14 -2.52
CA SER A 136 -13.28 -19.73 -3.19
C SER A 136 -14.06 -18.67 -3.95
N SER A 137 -14.20 -17.48 -3.40
CA SER A 137 -14.87 -16.35 -4.05
C SER A 137 -14.10 -15.85 -5.27
N VAL A 138 -12.77 -15.79 -5.18
CA VAL A 138 -11.89 -15.49 -6.32
C VAL A 138 -12.04 -16.54 -7.43
N ALA A 139 -12.03 -17.83 -7.07
CA ALA A 139 -12.17 -18.92 -8.04
C ALA A 139 -13.55 -18.92 -8.72
N LYS A 140 -14.61 -18.56 -8.00
CA LYS A 140 -15.95 -18.37 -8.59
C LYS A 140 -15.97 -17.19 -9.57
N ALA A 141 -15.34 -16.07 -9.22
CA ALA A 141 -15.29 -14.88 -10.06
C ALA A 141 -14.42 -15.07 -11.32
N ALA A 142 -13.31 -15.81 -11.20
CA ALA A 142 -12.40 -16.11 -12.29
C ALA A 142 -11.75 -17.49 -12.10
N PRO A 143 -12.35 -18.57 -12.64
CA PRO A 143 -11.87 -19.94 -12.46
C PRO A 143 -10.41 -20.15 -12.89
N GLU A 144 -9.98 -19.46 -13.95
CA GLU A 144 -8.62 -19.58 -14.50
C GLU A 144 -7.55 -18.85 -13.69
N PHE A 145 -7.93 -18.02 -12.70
CA PHE A 145 -6.97 -17.17 -11.98
C PHE A 145 -5.91 -18.00 -11.23
N TYR A 146 -6.31 -18.97 -10.42
CA TYR A 146 -5.36 -19.77 -9.64
C TYR A 146 -4.49 -20.70 -10.50
N PRO A 147 -5.05 -21.44 -11.49
CA PRO A 147 -4.22 -22.20 -12.43
C PRO A 147 -3.16 -21.35 -13.13
N LEU A 148 -3.53 -20.15 -13.63
CA LEU A 148 -2.59 -19.25 -14.28
C LEU A 148 -1.58 -18.63 -13.30
N MET A 149 -1.99 -18.33 -12.06
CA MET A 149 -1.08 -17.83 -11.02
C MET A 149 -0.02 -18.88 -10.66
N GLU A 150 -0.42 -20.15 -10.54
CA GLU A 150 0.49 -21.27 -10.29
C GLU A 150 1.56 -21.35 -11.39
N MET A 151 1.12 -21.33 -12.65
CA MET A 151 2.02 -21.38 -13.81
C MET A 151 2.93 -20.16 -13.91
N VAL A 152 2.35 -18.96 -13.94
CA VAL A 152 3.06 -17.72 -14.30
C VAL A 152 3.88 -17.16 -13.15
N ILE A 153 3.36 -17.22 -11.92
CA ILE A 153 3.98 -16.55 -10.77
C ILE A 153 4.79 -17.52 -9.93
N LYS A 154 4.19 -18.64 -9.51
CA LYS A 154 4.89 -19.58 -8.62
C LYS A 154 5.97 -20.36 -9.35
N ASN A 155 5.62 -20.94 -10.50
CA ASN A 155 6.54 -21.74 -11.30
C ASN A 155 7.38 -20.90 -12.29
N ARG A 156 7.06 -19.61 -12.45
CA ARG A 156 7.72 -18.68 -13.38
C ARG A 156 7.78 -19.20 -14.82
N MET A 157 6.73 -19.91 -15.22
CA MET A 157 6.54 -20.48 -16.55
C MET A 157 5.60 -19.62 -17.40
N GLY A 158 5.45 -19.96 -18.68
CA GLY A 158 4.52 -19.29 -19.60
C GLY A 158 5.15 -18.11 -20.35
N GLY A 159 4.77 -18.02 -21.63
CA GLY A 159 5.18 -16.98 -22.56
C GLY A 159 4.30 -15.74 -22.45
N THR A 160 4.28 -14.96 -23.54
CA THR A 160 3.53 -13.70 -23.62
C THR A 160 2.03 -13.92 -23.50
N GLU A 161 1.52 -15.01 -24.08
CA GLU A 161 0.09 -15.35 -24.09
C GLU A 161 -0.42 -15.72 -22.69
N GLU A 162 0.29 -16.60 -21.97
CA GLU A 162 -0.10 -17.00 -20.61
C GLU A 162 -0.01 -15.82 -19.64
N LYS A 163 0.98 -14.94 -19.79
CA LYS A 163 1.07 -13.70 -19.02
C LYS A 163 -0.10 -12.75 -19.33
N ALA A 164 -0.54 -12.67 -20.58
CA ALA A 164 -1.70 -11.86 -20.95
C ALA A 164 -3.00 -12.46 -20.40
N ALA A 165 -3.17 -13.78 -20.49
CA ALA A 165 -4.27 -14.51 -19.91
C ALA A 165 -4.33 -14.32 -18.39
N PHE A 166 -3.19 -14.43 -17.69
CA PHE A 166 -3.10 -14.19 -16.25
C PHE A 166 -3.53 -12.77 -15.87
N ARG A 167 -3.07 -11.74 -16.60
CA ARG A 167 -3.53 -10.36 -16.38
C ARG A 167 -5.03 -10.19 -16.62
N ASN A 168 -5.59 -10.86 -17.63
CA ASN A 168 -7.02 -10.80 -17.89
C ASN A 168 -7.84 -11.50 -16.78
N ALA A 169 -7.41 -12.69 -16.34
CA ALA A 169 -8.02 -13.41 -15.23
C ALA A 169 -7.91 -12.60 -13.92
N GLY A 170 -6.76 -11.96 -13.67
CA GLY A 170 -6.56 -11.07 -12.53
C GLY A 170 -7.52 -9.87 -12.54
N ARG A 171 -7.75 -9.27 -13.71
CA ARG A 171 -8.76 -8.20 -13.89
C ARG A 171 -10.17 -8.71 -13.63
N GLN A 172 -10.57 -9.82 -14.25
CA GLN A 172 -11.89 -10.43 -14.04
C GLN A 172 -12.13 -10.73 -12.56
N ALA A 173 -11.14 -11.35 -11.90
CA ALA A 173 -11.22 -11.67 -10.49
C ALA A 173 -11.36 -10.41 -9.62
N ALA A 174 -10.52 -9.39 -9.85
CA ALA A 174 -10.53 -8.15 -9.10
C ALA A 174 -11.87 -7.43 -9.19
N PHE A 175 -12.43 -7.28 -10.40
CA PHE A 175 -13.72 -6.63 -10.60
C PHE A 175 -14.91 -7.52 -10.18
N GLY A 176 -14.76 -8.84 -10.19
CA GLY A 176 -15.79 -9.75 -9.71
C GLY A 176 -15.94 -9.73 -8.18
N ILE A 177 -14.82 -9.74 -7.43
CA ILE A 177 -14.89 -9.80 -5.96
C ILE A 177 -15.37 -8.50 -5.32
N ILE A 178 -15.15 -7.34 -5.96
CA ILE A 178 -15.65 -6.06 -5.42
C ILE A 178 -17.18 -5.94 -5.47
N LEU A 179 -17.86 -6.83 -6.20
CA LEU A 179 -19.33 -6.90 -6.25
C LEU A 179 -19.90 -7.81 -5.16
N LEU A 180 -19.06 -8.53 -4.41
CA LEU A 180 -19.51 -9.45 -3.37
C LEU A 180 -19.81 -8.69 -2.06
N PRO A 181 -20.75 -9.22 -1.25
CA PRO A 181 -20.99 -8.70 0.09
C PRO A 181 -19.71 -8.68 0.96
N PHE A 182 -19.58 -7.65 1.78
CA PHE A 182 -18.39 -7.48 2.64
C PHE A 182 -18.18 -8.65 3.61
N ASP A 183 -19.24 -9.16 4.21
CA ASP A 183 -19.22 -10.22 5.22
C ASP A 183 -18.88 -11.61 4.65
N GLU A 184 -18.99 -11.80 3.33
CA GLU A 184 -18.48 -12.99 2.63
C GLU A 184 -16.95 -13.01 2.56
N LEU A 185 -16.30 -11.84 2.52
CA LEU A 185 -14.86 -11.72 2.29
C LEU A 185 -14.08 -11.29 3.53
N PHE A 186 -14.73 -10.63 4.49
CA PHE A 186 -14.06 -9.97 5.60
C PHE A 186 -14.64 -10.33 6.97
N SER A 187 -13.81 -10.20 8.00
CA SER A 187 -14.27 -10.05 9.38
C SER A 187 -13.90 -8.66 9.91
N LEU A 188 -14.76 -8.11 10.75
CA LEU A 188 -14.63 -6.80 11.36
C LEU A 188 -14.47 -6.93 12.87
N GLU A 189 -13.53 -6.18 13.44
CA GLU A 189 -13.26 -6.13 14.88
C GLU A 189 -13.07 -4.67 15.32
N THR A 190 -13.75 -4.25 16.39
CA THR A 190 -13.40 -3.00 17.10
C THR A 190 -12.27 -3.31 18.07
N VAL A 191 -11.16 -2.59 17.97
CA VAL A 191 -9.94 -2.86 18.76
C VAL A 191 -9.44 -1.59 19.41
N LYS A 192 -8.61 -1.72 20.45
CA LYS A 192 -7.84 -0.58 20.98
C LYS A 192 -6.72 -0.23 19.99
N PRO A 193 -6.56 1.05 19.58
CA PRO A 193 -5.45 1.43 18.72
C PRO A 193 -4.12 1.22 19.44
N LEU A 194 -3.22 0.51 18.77
CA LEU A 194 -1.81 0.44 19.16
C LEU A 194 -1.02 1.14 18.07
N LEU A 195 -0.74 2.43 18.28
CA LEU A 195 -0.01 3.28 17.34
C LEU A 195 1.36 3.63 17.91
N PRO A 196 2.38 3.83 17.05
CA PRO A 196 3.63 4.42 17.49
C PRO A 196 3.43 5.90 17.86
N GLU A 197 4.43 6.46 18.55
CA GLU A 197 4.57 7.91 18.68
C GLU A 197 4.69 8.59 17.31
N TYR A 198 4.49 9.90 17.28
CA TYR A 198 4.71 10.69 16.06
C TYR A 198 6.13 10.52 15.51
N ALA A 199 6.26 10.58 14.19
CA ALA A 199 7.55 10.48 13.54
C ALA A 199 8.48 11.61 14.01
N PRO A 200 9.71 11.31 14.46
CA PRO A 200 10.63 12.32 14.95
C PRO A 200 11.22 13.14 13.80
N ILE A 201 11.26 14.47 13.97
CA ILE A 201 12.06 15.33 13.10
C ILE A 201 13.53 15.08 13.45
N THR A 202 14.30 14.61 12.48
CA THR A 202 15.71 14.27 12.65
C THR A 202 16.56 15.20 11.80
N GLU A 203 17.66 15.70 12.37
CA GLU A 203 18.63 16.50 11.64
C GLU A 203 19.34 15.69 10.55
N SER A 204 19.82 16.39 9.53
CA SER A 204 20.68 15.83 8.49
C SER A 204 22.14 16.04 8.83
N VAL A 205 22.96 14.99 8.65
CA VAL A 205 24.42 15.04 8.79
C VAL A 205 25.08 14.52 7.52
N PHE A 206 26.35 14.85 7.29
CA PHE A 206 27.10 14.36 6.14
C PHE A 206 28.01 13.20 6.53
N CYS A 207 28.02 12.14 5.72
CA CYS A 207 28.94 11.02 5.92
C CYS A 207 30.38 11.43 5.62
N GLY A 208 31.29 11.26 6.59
CA GLY A 208 32.70 11.63 6.45
C GLY A 208 33.49 10.86 5.38
N ASN A 209 32.96 9.73 4.87
CA ASN A 209 33.62 8.92 3.84
C ASN A 209 33.05 9.15 2.43
N CYS A 210 31.72 9.07 2.24
CA CYS A 210 31.11 9.23 0.91
C CYS A 210 30.57 10.64 0.63
N GLY A 211 30.44 11.51 1.63
CA GLY A 211 29.90 12.86 1.49
C GLY A 211 28.37 12.96 1.35
N GLU A 212 27.64 11.83 1.35
CA GLU A 212 26.18 11.84 1.26
C GLU A 212 25.53 12.40 2.53
N MET A 213 24.44 13.15 2.35
CA MET A 213 23.59 13.62 3.44
C MET A 213 22.70 12.47 3.93
N ILE A 214 22.69 12.23 5.24
CA ILE A 214 21.94 11.15 5.89
C ILE A 214 21.19 11.67 7.11
N MET A 215 20.13 10.97 7.49
CA MET A 215 19.48 11.21 8.78
C MET A 215 20.45 10.91 9.93
N ALA A 216 20.54 11.79 10.92
CA ALA A 216 21.43 11.61 12.08
C ALA A 216 21.19 10.28 12.82
N THR A 217 19.95 9.80 12.89
CA THR A 217 19.58 8.50 13.49
C THR A 217 20.10 7.29 12.72
N LYS A 218 20.68 7.48 11.53
CA LYS A 218 21.32 6.44 10.69
C LYS A 218 22.83 6.63 10.57
N ALA A 219 23.41 7.56 11.33
CA ALA A 219 24.85 7.78 11.38
C ALA A 219 25.50 6.93 12.48
N VAL A 220 26.70 6.42 12.20
CA VAL A 220 27.54 5.69 13.16
C VAL A 220 28.93 6.31 13.07
N ASP A 221 29.40 6.92 14.17
CA ASP A 221 30.72 7.57 14.26
C ASP A 221 31.01 8.53 13.09
N GLY A 222 30.00 9.32 12.67
CA GLY A 222 30.12 10.29 11.57
C GLY A 222 30.03 9.68 10.16
N LEU A 223 29.70 8.39 10.03
CA LEU A 223 29.58 7.68 8.76
C LEU A 223 28.15 7.16 8.53
N CYS A 224 27.75 6.96 7.27
CA CYS A 224 26.52 6.24 6.94
C CYS A 224 26.67 4.74 7.21
N LEU A 225 25.56 4.03 7.42
CA LEU A 225 25.54 2.59 7.70
C LEU A 225 26.37 1.77 6.70
N ILE A 226 26.33 2.15 5.41
CA ILE A 226 27.10 1.49 4.36
C ILE A 226 28.61 1.69 4.54
N CYS A 227 29.06 2.92 4.75
CA CYS A 227 30.50 3.24 4.90
C CYS A 227 31.08 2.70 6.20
N ALA A 228 30.28 2.65 7.27
CA ALA A 228 30.66 2.09 8.55
C ALA A 228 30.71 0.54 8.53
N GLY A 229 30.18 -0.11 7.49
CA GLY A 229 30.07 -1.57 7.42
C GLY A 229 28.99 -2.14 8.35
N ASN A 230 28.07 -1.29 8.82
CA ASN A 230 27.00 -1.66 9.74
C ASN A 230 25.86 -2.38 9.02
N GLU A 231 25.16 -3.21 9.78
CA GLU A 231 23.94 -3.84 9.30
C GLU A 231 22.84 -2.80 9.04
N TYR A 232 22.05 -3.01 7.98
CA TYR A 232 20.88 -2.23 7.67
C TYR A 232 19.69 -3.16 7.38
N ARG A 233 18.47 -2.63 7.55
CA ARG A 233 17.22 -3.36 7.30
C ARG A 233 16.66 -2.95 5.95
N GLN A 234 16.16 -3.93 5.19
CA GLN A 234 15.46 -3.67 3.92
C GLN A 234 14.25 -4.58 3.78
N VAL A 235 13.24 -4.08 3.08
CA VAL A 235 12.06 -4.87 2.71
C VAL A 235 12.36 -5.57 1.39
N GLU A 236 12.21 -6.89 1.37
CA GLU A 236 12.27 -7.74 0.19
C GLU A 236 10.92 -8.46 0.00
N GLY A 237 10.77 -9.22 -1.09
CA GLY A 237 9.59 -10.05 -1.31
C GLY A 237 9.36 -11.13 -0.23
N SER A 238 10.38 -11.43 0.58
CA SER A 238 10.32 -12.35 1.73
C SER A 238 10.06 -11.65 3.07
N GLY A 239 9.91 -10.32 3.10
CA GLY A 239 9.72 -9.54 4.33
C GLY A 239 10.93 -8.66 4.68
N ILE A 240 11.06 -8.27 5.95
CA ILE A 240 12.16 -7.43 6.42
C ILE A 240 13.40 -8.29 6.69
N VAL A 241 14.49 -8.00 5.98
CA VAL A 241 15.76 -8.71 6.15
C VAL A 241 16.88 -7.77 6.61
N SER A 242 17.81 -8.33 7.37
CA SER A 242 19.08 -7.69 7.72
C SER A 242 20.12 -7.94 6.63
N LYS A 243 20.77 -6.88 6.17
CA LYS A 243 21.88 -6.94 5.20
C LYS A 243 23.11 -6.26 5.76
N ARG A 244 24.28 -6.75 5.32
CA ARG A 244 25.54 -6.05 5.52
C ARG A 244 26.05 -5.50 4.19
N PRO A 245 26.72 -4.34 4.19
CA PRO A 245 27.36 -3.81 3.00
C PRO A 245 28.33 -4.84 2.43
N ALA A 246 28.30 -5.03 1.10
CA ALA A 246 29.34 -5.80 0.44
C ALA A 246 30.69 -5.14 0.75
N ARG A 247 31.69 -5.93 1.17
CA ARG A 247 33.05 -5.41 1.31
C ARG A 247 33.45 -4.82 -0.03
N ARG A 248 33.65 -3.50 -0.11
CA ARG A 248 34.30 -2.90 -1.27
C ARG A 248 35.67 -3.57 -1.37
N SER A 249 35.89 -4.35 -2.44
CA SER A 249 37.26 -4.71 -2.82
C SER A 249 38.01 -3.39 -2.96
N SER A 250 39.08 -3.22 -2.21
CA SER A 250 39.98 -2.08 -2.34
C SER A 250 40.58 -2.09 -3.74
N SER A 251 39.90 -1.47 -4.69
CA SER A 251 40.33 -1.37 -6.08
C SER A 251 40.47 0.10 -6.45
N ILE A 252 41.72 0.56 -6.29
CA ILE A 252 42.40 1.59 -7.09
C ILE A 252 42.01 3.04 -6.76
N LYS A 253 42.81 3.64 -5.87
CA LYS A 253 43.26 5.02 -6.07
C LYS A 253 44.15 5.02 -7.31
N SER A 254 43.80 5.86 -8.29
CA SER A 254 44.69 6.36 -9.32
C SER A 254 44.55 7.88 -9.33
#